data_AF-A0A7C1C396-F1
#
_entry.id   AF-A0A7C1C396-F1
#
_cell.length_a   1.000
_cell.length_b   1.000
_cell.length_c   1.000
_cell.angle_alpha   90.00
_cell.angle_beta   90.00
_cell.angle_gamma   90.00
#
_symmetry.space_group_name_H-M   'P 1'
#
loop_
_entity.id
_entity.type
_entity.pdbx_description
1 polymer ?
#
loop_
_entity_poly.entity_id
_entity_poly.type
_entity_poly.pdbx_seq_one_letter_code
_entity_poly.pdbx_strand_id
1 'polypeptide(L)' 'EKQEFENAIDAFQQAIAIDPSYVEAVYNLGRTYEAMGQYDKAREQYKLALKLKSNYPLAIDGMNRLDAIKFPD' A
#
# COMPACT_ATOMS: atom_id res chain seq x y z
N GLU A 1 16.72 -1.88 7.04
CA GLU A 1 15.29 -1.56 7.27
C GLU A 1 14.88 -0.18 6.76
N LYS A 2 15.13 0.95 7.44
CA LYS A 2 14.61 2.27 6.98
C LYS A 2 15.03 2.64 5.55
N GLN A 3 16.32 2.49 5.21
CA GLN A 3 16.84 2.75 3.87
C GLN A 3 16.27 1.79 2.81
N GLU A 4 15.94 0.55 3.19
CA GLU A 4 15.34 -0.43 2.28
C GLU A 4 13.89 -0.08 1.96
N PHE A 5 13.15 0.47 2.93
CA PHE A 5 11.80 0.97 2.71
C PHE A 5 11.78 2.21 1.82
N GLU A 6 12.72 3.15 2.00
CA GLU A 6 12.84 4.33 1.14
C GLU A 6 13.15 3.91 -0.31
N ASN A 7 14.10 3.00 -0.52
CA ASN A 7 14.40 2.44 -1.85
C ASN A 7 13.19 1.71 -2.47
N ALA A 8 12.43 0.96 -1.66
CA ALA A 8 11.23 0.28 -2.13
C ALA A 8 10.12 1.26 -2.53
N ILE A 9 9.93 2.35 -1.77
CA ILE A 9 8.99 3.43 -2.11
C ILE A 9 9.36 4.01 -3.47
N ASP A 10 10.63 4.38 -3.67
CA ASP A 10 11.09 4.98 -4.93
C ASP A 10 10.89 4.02 -6.11
N ALA A 11 11.20 2.73 -5.92
CA ALA A 11 11.01 1.71 -6.96
C ALA A 11 9.53 1.52 -7.33
N PHE A 12 8.64 1.45 -6.34
CA PHE A 12 7.20 1.31 -6.62
C PHE A 12 6.60 2.58 -7.22
N GLN A 13 7.04 3.77 -6.78
CA GLN A 13 6.62 5.03 -7.40
C GLN A 13 7.04 5.12 -8.87
N GLN A 14 8.26 4.70 -9.20
CA GLN A 14 8.71 4.61 -10.60
C GLN A 14 7.88 3.61 -11.40
N ALA A 15 7.59 2.44 -10.83
CA ALA A 15 6.74 1.43 -11.48
C ALA A 15 5.33 1.98 -11.77
N ILE A 16 4.73 2.70 -10.81
CA ILE A 16 3.41 3.35 -10.97
C ILE A 16 3.47 4.50 -11.98
N ALA A 17 4.58 5.23 -12.06
CA ALA A 17 4.76 6.29 -13.05
C ALA A 17 4.85 5.73 -14.48
N ILE A 18 5.45 4.55 -14.65
CA ILE A 18 5.54 3.85 -15.93
C ILE A 18 4.20 3.21 -16.30
N ASP A 19 3.57 2.52 -15.35
CA ASP A 19 2.25 1.91 -15.50
C ASP A 19 1.33 2.26 -14.32
N PRO A 20 0.48 3.29 -14.48
CA PRO A 20 -0.48 3.70 -13.46
C PRO A 20 -1.54 2.65 -13.11
N SER A 21 -1.70 1.61 -13.95
CA SER A 21 -2.62 0.50 -13.73
C SER A 21 -1.99 -0.70 -13.01
N TYR A 22 -0.70 -0.60 -12.64
CA TYR A 22 0.02 -1.69 -12.00
C TYR A 22 -0.38 -1.87 -10.52
N VAL A 23 -1.47 -2.62 -10.31
CA VAL A 23 -2.11 -2.84 -9.00
C VAL A 23 -1.14 -3.37 -7.95
N GLU A 24 -0.27 -4.32 -8.31
CA GLU A 24 0.69 -4.92 -7.40
C GLU A 24 1.71 -3.89 -6.89
N ALA A 25 2.16 -2.96 -7.73
CA ALA A 25 3.08 -1.89 -7.31
C ALA A 25 2.40 -0.92 -6.35
N VAL A 26 1.14 -0.54 -6.64
CA VAL A 26 0.33 0.30 -5.74
C VAL A 26 0.12 -0.38 -4.38
N TYR A 27 -0.24 -1.67 -4.37
CA TYR A 27 -0.39 -2.43 -3.14
C TYR A 27 0.92 -2.55 -2.36
N ASN A 28 2.03 -2.85 -3.03
CA ASN A 28 3.33 -3.00 -2.36
C ASN A 28 3.83 -1.65 -1.81
N LEU A 29 3.54 -0.54 -2.47
CA LEU A 29 3.78 0.79 -1.92
C LEU A 29 2.99 1.00 -0.61
N GLY A 30 1.72 0.58 -0.59
CA GLY A 30 0.90 0.58 0.63
C GLY A 30 1.48 -0.28 1.76
N ARG A 31 1.96 -1.49 1.43
CA ARG A 31 2.63 -2.39 2.37
C ARG A 31 3.91 -1.81 2.94
N THR A 32 4.70 -1.12 2.12
CA THR A 32 5.91 -0.44 2.59
C THR A 32 5.57 0.67 3.57
N TYR A 33 4.56 1.49 3.28
CA TYR A 33 4.09 2.50 4.23
C TYR A 33 3.54 1.90 5.52
N GLU A 34 2.81 0.78 5.45
CA GLU A 34 2.32 0.05 6.63
C GLU A 34 3.50 -0.43 7.50
N ALA A 35 4.53 -1.03 6.90
CA ALA A 35 5.72 -1.48 7.63
C ALA A 35 6.50 -0.32 8.29
N MET A 36 6.43 0.88 7.73
CA MET A 36 7.00 2.10 8.32
C MET A 36 6.11 2.77 9.36
N GLY A 37 4.93 2.21 9.67
CA GLY A 37 3.95 2.83 10.57
C GLY A 37 3.20 4.03 9.98
N GLN A 38 3.35 4.30 8.68
CA GLN A 38 2.69 5.39 7.97
C GLN A 38 1.29 4.97 7.49
N TYR A 39 0.41 4.65 8.43
CA TYR A 39 -0.88 4.00 8.16
C TYR A 39 -1.83 4.81 7.27
N ASP A 40 -1.82 6.14 7.36
CA ASP A 40 -2.65 6.99 6.49
C ASP A 40 -2.24 6.83 5.02
N LYS A 41 -0.93 6.87 4.73
CA LYS A 41 -0.40 6.66 3.37
C LYS A 41 -0.66 5.23 2.90
N ALA A 42 -0.50 4.24 3.76
CA ALA A 42 -0.82 2.84 3.44
C ALA A 42 -2.28 2.69 3.00
N ARG A 43 -3.21 3.31 3.74
CA ARG A 43 -4.65 3.31 3.43
C ARG A 43 -4.96 3.98 2.09
N GLU A 44 -4.31 5.09 1.77
CA GLU A 44 -4.46 5.74 0.47
C GLU A 44 -4.08 4.81 -0.68
N GLN A 45 -2.97 4.10 -0.56
CA GLN A 45 -2.52 3.17 -1.60
C GLN A 45 -3.44 1.95 -1.71
N TYR A 46 -3.91 1.38 -0.60
CA TYR A 46 -4.88 0.27 -0.66
C TYR A 46 -6.21 0.70 -1.29
N LYS A 47 -6.69 1.91 -1.00
CA LYS A 47 -7.86 2.48 -1.69
C LYS A 47 -7.60 2.63 -3.18
N LEU A 48 -6.42 3.07 -3.59
CA LEU A 48 -6.07 3.18 -5.00
C LEU A 48 -6.01 1.80 -5.68
N ALA A 49 -5.40 0.79 -5.04
CA ALA A 49 -5.40 -0.58 -5.55
C ALA A 49 -6.82 -1.12 -5.75
N LEU A 50 -7.75 -0.83 -4.83
CA LEU A 50 -9.16 -1.20 -4.97
C LEU A 50 -9.91 -0.38 -6.03
N LYS A 51 -9.49 0.85 -6.33
CA LYS A 51 -10.04 1.61 -7.47
C LYS A 51 -9.61 1.02 -8.81
N LEU A 52 -8.35 0.56 -8.90
CA LEU A 52 -7.82 -0.09 -10.10
C LEU A 52 -8.37 -1.51 -10.28
N LYS A 53 -8.55 -2.24 -9.18
CA LYS A 53 -9.11 -3.59 -9.15
C LYS A 53 -10.02 -3.77 -7.94
N SER A 54 -11.32 -3.58 -8.16
CA SER A 54 -12.36 -3.57 -7.11
C SER A 54 -12.40 -4.82 -6.23
N ASN A 55 -11.91 -5.96 -6.70
CA ASN A 55 -11.79 -7.19 -5.93
C ASN A 55 -10.33 -7.65 -5.87
N TYR A 56 -9.50 -6.88 -5.16
CA TYR A 56 -8.10 -7.23 -4.92
C TYR A 56 -7.90 -7.67 -3.46
N PRO A 57 -7.88 -8.99 -3.17
CA PRO A 57 -7.89 -9.52 -1.81
C PRO A 57 -6.79 -8.95 -0.91
N LEU A 58 -5.58 -8.79 -1.47
CA LEU A 58 -4.43 -8.27 -0.71
C LEU A 58 -4.65 -6.83 -0.19
N ALA A 59 -5.31 -5.97 -0.97
CA ALA A 59 -5.63 -4.63 -0.51
C ALA A 59 -6.79 -4.62 0.50
N ILE A 60 -7.76 -5.53 0.36
CA ILE A 60 -8.83 -5.71 1.37
C ILE A 60 -8.21 -6.15 2.70
N ASP A 61 -7.34 -7.15 2.67
CA ASP A 61 -6.62 -7.63 3.86
C ASP A 61 -5.76 -6.52 4.47
N GLY A 62 -5.11 -5.70 3.63
CA GLY A 62 -4.38 -4.51 4.07
C GLY A 62 -5.26 -3.53 4.83
N MET A 63 -6.43 -3.20 4.29
CA MET A 63 -7.39 -2.31 4.96
C MET A 63 -7.86 -2.88 6.30
N ASN A 64 -8.19 -4.16 6.35
CA ASN A 64 -8.64 -4.84 7.57
C ASN A 64 -7.55 -4.78 8.68
N ARG A 65 -6.28 -4.99 8.33
CA ARG A 65 -5.16 -4.83 9.28
C ARG A 65 -5.07 -3.39 9.81
N LEU A 66 -5.19 -2.39 8.95
CA LEU A 66 -5.15 -0.98 9.37
C LEU A 66 -6.35 -0.59 10.25
N ASP A 67 -7.52 -1.18 10.02
CA ASP A 67 -8.71 -0.93 10.85
C ASP A 67 -8.56 -1.54 12.25
N ALA A 68 -8.00 -2.76 12.35
CA ALA A 68 -7.69 -3.40 13.63
C ALA A 68 -6.67 -2.61 14.47
N ILE A 69 -5.72 -1.91 13.84
CA ILE A 69 -4.77 -1.05 14.55
C ILE A 69 -5.46 0.18 15.16
N LYS A 70 -6.46 0.73 14.46
CA LYS A 70 -7.15 1.95 14.90
C LYS A 70 -8.17 1.68 16.02
N PHE A 71 -8.70 0.46 16.07
CA PHE A 71 -9.69 0.02 17.05
C PHE A 71 -9.24 -1.30 17.69
N PRO A 72 -8.18 -1.30 18.51
CA PRO A 72 -7.87 -2.47 19.32
C PRO A 72 -9.00 -2.66 20.34
N ASP A 73 -9.51 -3.89 20.45
CA ASP A 73 -10.54 -4.28 21.43
C ASP A 73 -10.19 -3.89 22.88
#